data_AF-A0AA96X3M4-F1
#
_entry.id   AF-A0AA96X3M4-F1
#
_cell.length_a   1.000
_cell.length_b   1.000
_cell.length_c   1.000
_cell.angle_alpha   90.00
_cell.angle_beta   90.00
_cell.angle_gamma   90.00
#
_symmetry.space_group_name_H-M   'P 1'
#
loop_
_entity.id
_entity.type
_entity.pdbx_description
1 polymer ?
#
loop_
_entity_poly.entity_id
_entity_poly.type
_entity_poly.pdbx_seq_one_letter_code
_entity_poly.pdbx_strand_id
1 'polypeptide(L)'
;MTMAALSWEELEALTDFQIDRVNGNTNAQSRLRLFGKSESDVRVTLYRDHHAWCPYCQKVWLWLEEKQIPYRIEKVTMFCYGEKESWYKRKVPSGMLPAIELDGRIITESDDILMALEREFGALGWSMNDPKVVPLRRLERLLFRAWCAWLCYPANSAREDQRNREQFVRIMAQVEAALSQTPGPYFLEDFGIVDVVFTPYVERMNASLYYYKGYSMRGENPRMSAWFDAMETRSTYRGTQSDFHTHAHDLPPQMGGCYENQDPQTQINQSRVDRGAWDGLPDVTYPEPETSRAEALHRVVKHHQNIIRVNPADDRLMDEALRCALTFMMTGEICTPPAGSDVALRYLRDRISVPRDMSIYAAKRLRTALEKTAALVGNQQGTPIPVRHRRDQDPANFVSL
;
A
#
# COMPACT_ATOMS: atom_id res chain seq x y z
N MET A 1 23.94 -9.40 28.79
CA MET A 1 24.70 -8.21 28.38
C MET A 1 24.05 -7.70 27.11
N THR A 2 23.74 -6.41 27.04
CA THR A 2 23.19 -5.78 25.83
C THR A 2 24.32 -5.48 24.86
N MET A 3 24.14 -5.79 23.58
CA MET A 3 25.12 -5.44 22.55
C MET A 3 25.14 -3.91 22.38
N ALA A 4 26.30 -3.34 22.06
CA ALA A 4 26.37 -1.96 21.59
C ALA A 4 25.71 -1.85 20.21
N ALA A 5 25.09 -0.71 19.91
CA ALA A 5 24.53 -0.46 18.59
C ALA A 5 25.65 -0.47 17.54
N LEU A 6 25.44 -1.20 16.44
CA LEU A 6 26.31 -1.11 15.28
C LEU A 6 26.34 0.34 14.75
N SER A 7 27.47 0.73 14.19
CA SER A 7 27.62 1.97 13.43
C SER A 7 26.84 1.91 12.11
N TRP A 8 26.62 3.07 11.48
CA TRP A 8 26.00 3.10 10.15
C TRP A 8 26.81 2.36 9.09
N GLU A 9 28.14 2.42 9.16
CA GLU A 9 29.06 1.72 8.25
C GLU A 9 28.95 0.19 8.41
N GLU A 10 28.90 -0.31 9.64
CA GLU A 10 28.67 -1.73 9.92
C GLU A 10 27.27 -2.18 9.47
N LEU A 11 26.24 -1.37 9.70
CA LEU A 11 24.88 -1.65 9.25
C LEU A 11 24.77 -1.68 7.72
N GLU A 12 25.40 -0.73 7.02
CA GLU A 12 25.44 -0.71 5.56
C GLU A 12 26.12 -1.97 5.00
N ALA A 13 27.18 -2.44 5.65
CA ALA A 13 27.87 -3.67 5.26
C ALA A 13 27.05 -4.96 5.42
N LEU A 14 25.90 -4.93 6.13
CA LEU A 14 25.02 -6.09 6.33
C LEU A 14 23.93 -6.24 5.26
N THR A 15 23.90 -5.39 4.22
CA THR A 15 22.93 -5.51 3.13
C THR A 15 23.56 -5.22 1.78
N ASP A 16 23.33 -6.12 0.84
CA ASP A 16 23.64 -5.97 -0.58
C ASP A 16 22.36 -5.85 -1.41
N PHE A 17 21.20 -5.60 -0.77
CA PHE A 17 19.91 -5.61 -1.44
C PHE A 17 19.88 -4.64 -2.62
N GLN A 18 19.61 -5.18 -3.80
CA GLN A 18 19.40 -4.42 -5.03
C GLN A 18 18.03 -4.73 -5.62
N ILE A 19 17.49 -3.75 -6.32
CA ILE A 19 16.25 -3.92 -7.09
C ILE A 19 16.45 -3.38 -8.49
N ASP A 20 16.22 -4.22 -9.49
CA ASP A 20 16.14 -3.76 -10.88
C ASP A 20 14.82 -3.03 -11.09
N ARG A 21 14.91 -1.70 -11.10
CA ARG A 21 13.75 -0.82 -11.26
C ARG A 21 13.26 -0.73 -12.70
N VAL A 22 14.04 -1.18 -13.68
CA VAL A 22 13.76 -1.00 -15.10
C VAL A 22 13.20 -2.26 -15.74
N ASN A 23 13.80 -3.42 -15.46
CA ASN A 23 13.40 -4.70 -16.07
C ASN A 23 13.00 -5.76 -15.05
N GLY A 24 13.32 -5.56 -13.77
CA GLY A 24 13.00 -6.50 -12.70
C GLY A 24 11.52 -6.47 -12.32
N ASN A 25 11.20 -7.08 -11.17
CA ASN A 25 9.83 -7.11 -10.65
C ASN A 25 9.24 -5.71 -10.44
N THR A 26 7.91 -5.62 -10.55
CA THR A 26 7.14 -4.40 -10.28
C THR A 26 7.49 -3.85 -8.90
N ASN A 27 7.69 -2.53 -8.81
CA ASN A 27 7.99 -1.89 -7.54
C ASN A 27 7.67 -0.39 -7.59
N ALA A 28 7.27 0.18 -6.45
CA ALA A 28 6.84 1.58 -6.35
C ALA A 28 7.98 2.60 -6.57
N GLN A 29 9.24 2.17 -6.65
CA GLN A 29 10.41 3.04 -6.75
C GLN A 29 10.76 3.37 -8.22
N SER A 30 10.14 2.69 -9.18
CA SER A 30 10.44 2.81 -10.60
C SER A 30 10.05 4.17 -11.18
N ARG A 31 10.86 4.64 -12.13
CA ARG A 31 10.63 5.84 -12.98
C ARG A 31 10.60 5.51 -14.48
N LEU A 32 11.08 4.33 -14.84
CA LEU A 32 11.12 3.78 -16.18
C LEU A 32 10.95 2.28 -16.08
N ARG A 33 10.15 1.69 -16.96
CA ARG A 33 9.93 0.24 -17.04
C ARG A 33 10.06 -0.16 -18.49
N LEU A 34 10.98 -1.08 -18.80
CA LEU A 34 11.29 -1.48 -20.17
C LEU A 34 10.99 -2.96 -20.45
N PHE A 35 11.04 -3.82 -19.43
CA PHE A 35 10.79 -5.26 -19.59
C PHE A 35 11.71 -5.90 -20.66
N GLY A 36 12.96 -5.46 -20.74
CA GLY A 36 13.95 -5.90 -21.72
C GLY A 36 13.86 -5.24 -23.10
N LYS A 37 12.92 -4.32 -23.31
CA LYS A 37 12.72 -3.57 -24.57
C LYS A 37 13.55 -2.28 -24.60
N SER A 38 13.57 -1.59 -25.74
CA SER A 38 14.32 -0.34 -25.89
C SER A 38 13.56 0.84 -25.29
N GLU A 39 14.28 1.86 -24.81
CA GLU A 39 13.68 3.13 -24.37
C GLU A 39 12.98 3.87 -25.52
N SER A 40 13.38 3.61 -26.78
CA SER A 40 12.67 4.10 -27.98
C SER A 40 11.26 3.52 -28.15
N ASP A 41 10.98 2.38 -27.51
CA ASP A 41 9.67 1.71 -27.59
C ASP A 41 8.66 2.31 -26.60
N VAL A 42 9.11 3.25 -25.75
CA VAL A 42 8.27 3.89 -24.74
C VAL A 42 7.35 4.91 -25.38
N ARG A 43 6.06 4.58 -25.36
CA ARG A 43 4.96 5.43 -25.86
C ARG A 43 4.07 6.00 -24.77
N VAL A 44 4.19 5.45 -23.56
CA VAL A 44 3.33 5.78 -22.41
C VAL A 44 4.16 6.44 -21.31
N THR A 45 3.66 7.55 -20.78
CA THR A 45 4.06 8.08 -19.47
C THR A 45 2.88 8.01 -18.52
N LEU A 46 3.01 7.27 -17.41
CA LEU A 46 2.03 7.23 -16.34
C LEU A 46 2.34 8.32 -15.31
N TYR A 47 1.38 9.21 -15.08
CA TYR A 47 1.38 10.13 -13.95
C TYR A 47 0.65 9.48 -12.79
N ARG A 48 1.40 9.13 -11.72
CA ARG A 48 0.86 8.50 -10.52
C ARG A 48 1.41 9.11 -9.24
N ASP A 49 0.81 8.75 -8.12
CA ASP A 49 1.17 9.30 -6.82
C ASP A 49 2.51 8.74 -6.29
N HIS A 50 3.17 9.49 -5.41
CA HIS A 50 4.47 9.08 -4.83
C HIS A 50 4.38 7.83 -3.96
N HIS A 51 3.26 7.64 -3.27
CA HIS A 51 3.10 6.68 -2.18
C HIS A 51 2.49 5.33 -2.58
N ALA A 52 1.94 5.25 -3.81
CA ALA A 52 1.05 4.18 -4.25
C ALA A 52 -0.27 4.12 -3.46
N TRP A 53 -0.74 5.26 -2.96
CA TRP A 53 -2.00 5.36 -2.21
C TRP A 53 -3.21 5.58 -3.09
N CYS A 54 -3.04 6.02 -4.35
CA CYS A 54 -4.18 6.26 -5.24
C CYS A 54 -4.71 4.92 -5.81
N PRO A 55 -5.96 4.49 -5.49
CA PRO A 55 -6.51 3.24 -6.00
C PRO A 55 -6.62 3.24 -7.53
N TYR A 56 -6.98 4.39 -8.10
CA TYR A 56 -7.10 4.53 -9.55
C TYR A 56 -5.74 4.43 -10.26
N CYS A 57 -4.66 4.91 -9.65
CA CYS A 57 -3.31 4.72 -10.18
C CYS A 57 -2.89 3.25 -10.14
N GLN A 58 -3.19 2.54 -9.04
CA GLN A 58 -2.86 1.13 -8.88
C GLN A 58 -3.47 0.28 -10.01
N LYS A 59 -4.72 0.57 -10.39
CA LYS A 59 -5.41 -0.12 -11.50
C LYS A 59 -4.65 -0.01 -12.83
N VAL A 60 -4.29 1.22 -13.23
CA VAL A 60 -3.55 1.47 -14.48
C VAL A 60 -2.14 0.90 -14.41
N TRP A 61 -1.49 1.05 -13.25
CA TRP A 61 -0.15 0.53 -13.01
C TRP A 61 -0.09 -0.98 -13.15
N LEU A 62 -1.02 -1.70 -12.50
CA LEU A 62 -1.11 -3.15 -12.60
C LEU A 62 -1.33 -3.61 -14.06
N TRP A 63 -2.23 -2.94 -14.79
CA TRP A 63 -2.47 -3.26 -16.20
C TRP A 63 -1.21 -3.13 -17.07
N LEU A 64 -0.45 -2.05 -16.92
CA LEU A 64 0.78 -1.81 -17.68
C LEU A 64 1.86 -2.85 -17.37
N GLU A 65 2.00 -3.22 -16.10
CA GLU A 65 2.98 -4.22 -15.66
C GLU A 65 2.62 -5.62 -16.15
N GLU A 66 1.34 -6.00 -16.09
CA GLU A 66 0.85 -7.29 -16.59
C GLU A 66 1.02 -7.43 -18.11
N LYS A 67 0.79 -6.35 -18.84
CA LYS A 67 0.99 -6.30 -20.30
C LYS A 67 2.45 -6.10 -20.69
N GLN A 68 3.34 -5.82 -19.74
CA GLN A 68 4.76 -5.51 -19.96
C GLN A 68 4.98 -4.46 -21.07
N ILE A 69 4.18 -3.39 -21.03
CA ILE A 69 4.27 -2.27 -21.97
C ILE A 69 5.37 -1.32 -21.48
N PRO A 70 6.41 -1.00 -22.26
CA PRO A 70 7.41 -0.02 -21.84
C PRO A 70 6.78 1.34 -21.53
N TYR A 71 7.07 1.89 -20.36
CA TYR A 71 6.48 3.14 -19.91
C TYR A 71 7.38 3.92 -18.94
N ARG A 72 7.22 5.25 -18.93
CA ARG A 72 7.80 6.13 -17.91
C ARG A 72 6.81 6.37 -16.79
N ILE A 73 7.34 6.72 -15.62
CA ILE A 73 6.55 7.11 -14.46
C ILE A 73 6.96 8.51 -14.02
N GLU A 74 6.02 9.42 -14.06
CA GLU A 74 6.13 10.72 -13.42
C GLU A 74 5.33 10.72 -12.12
N LYS A 75 6.03 11.01 -11.01
CA LYS A 75 5.43 11.01 -9.68
C LYS A 75 4.88 12.40 -9.36
N VAL A 76 3.65 12.43 -8.87
CA VAL A 76 2.87 13.64 -8.61
C VAL A 76 2.29 13.58 -7.20
N THR A 77 2.45 14.63 -6.42
CA THR A 77 1.99 14.73 -5.04
C THR A 77 0.46 14.73 -4.97
N MET A 78 -0.15 13.97 -4.05
CA MET A 78 -1.61 14.03 -3.81
C MET A 78 -1.95 15.12 -2.80
N PHE A 79 -3.17 15.67 -2.91
CA PHE A 79 -3.65 16.73 -2.04
C PHE A 79 -3.66 16.36 -0.56
N CYS A 80 -3.82 15.08 -0.22
CA CYS A 80 -3.84 14.63 1.17
C CYS A 80 -2.47 14.74 1.85
N TYR A 81 -1.34 14.67 1.13
CA TYR A 81 0.00 14.66 1.74
C TYR A 81 0.94 15.78 1.28
N GLY A 82 0.50 16.68 0.39
CA GLY A 82 1.33 17.81 0.00
C GLY A 82 0.69 18.71 -1.05
N GLU A 83 1.50 19.60 -1.61
CA GLU A 83 1.08 20.54 -2.65
C GLU A 83 1.23 19.94 -4.04
N LYS A 84 0.18 20.10 -4.86
CA LYS A 84 0.18 19.60 -6.24
C LYS A 84 1.15 20.41 -7.10
N GLU A 85 1.98 19.71 -7.87
CA GLU A 85 2.99 20.33 -8.70
C GLU A 85 2.38 21.22 -9.80
N SER A 86 2.88 22.45 -9.92
CA SER A 86 2.36 23.43 -10.90
C SER A 86 2.51 22.95 -12.35
N TRP A 87 3.59 22.20 -12.65
CA TRP A 87 3.82 21.63 -13.98
C TRP A 87 2.77 20.58 -14.33
N TYR A 88 2.33 19.78 -13.36
CA TYR A 88 1.31 18.78 -13.59
C TYR A 88 -0.04 19.45 -13.85
N LYS A 89 -0.39 20.48 -13.07
CA LYS A 89 -1.62 21.25 -13.29
C LYS A 89 -1.70 21.95 -14.64
N ARG A 90 -0.56 22.26 -15.28
CA ARG A 90 -0.55 22.76 -16.67
C ARG A 90 -0.93 21.69 -17.69
N LYS A 91 -0.60 20.42 -17.43
CA LYS A 91 -0.99 19.27 -18.27
C LYS A 91 -2.40 18.76 -17.96
N VAL A 92 -2.74 18.68 -16.67
CA VAL A 92 -4.01 18.17 -16.14
C VAL A 92 -4.59 19.23 -15.19
N PRO A 93 -5.43 20.17 -15.67
CA PRO A 93 -5.93 21.29 -14.87
C PRO A 93 -6.65 20.91 -13.58
N SER A 94 -7.33 19.77 -13.56
CA SER A 94 -8.00 19.24 -12.35
C SER A 94 -7.01 18.81 -11.26
N GLY A 95 -5.76 18.52 -11.61
CA GLY A 95 -4.75 17.95 -10.70
C GLY A 95 -5.04 16.51 -10.26
N MET A 96 -6.08 15.88 -10.81
CA MET A 96 -6.47 14.51 -10.47
C MET A 96 -5.51 13.48 -11.05
N LEU A 97 -5.43 12.31 -10.39
CA LEU A 97 -4.62 11.17 -10.79
C LEU A 97 -5.52 9.92 -10.90
N PRO A 98 -5.15 8.92 -11.73
CA PRO A 98 -4.03 8.92 -12.67
C PRO A 98 -4.31 9.80 -13.89
N ALA A 99 -3.24 10.11 -14.61
CA ALA A 99 -3.30 10.48 -16.02
C ALA A 99 -2.23 9.67 -16.77
N ILE A 100 -2.41 9.49 -18.08
CA ILE A 100 -1.34 9.02 -18.95
C ILE A 100 -1.09 10.02 -20.08
N GLU A 101 0.14 10.04 -20.57
CA GLU A 101 0.48 10.59 -21.87
C GLU A 101 0.77 9.41 -22.81
N LEU A 102 -0.07 9.20 -23.82
CA LEU A 102 0.10 8.18 -24.85
C LEU A 102 0.35 8.89 -26.18
N ASP A 103 1.55 8.75 -26.74
CA ASP A 103 1.99 9.42 -27.98
C ASP A 103 1.72 10.93 -27.98
N GLY A 104 2.06 11.60 -26.86
CA GLY A 104 1.87 13.04 -26.67
C GLY A 104 0.45 13.48 -26.34
N ARG A 105 -0.53 12.55 -26.31
CA ARG A 105 -1.91 12.84 -25.91
C ARG A 105 -2.14 12.53 -24.44
N ILE A 106 -2.60 13.53 -23.69
CA ILE A 106 -3.04 13.35 -22.30
C ILE A 106 -4.42 12.69 -22.26
N ILE A 107 -4.54 11.65 -21.43
CA ILE A 107 -5.78 10.93 -21.14
C ILE A 107 -5.94 10.86 -19.62
N THR A 108 -7.12 11.23 -19.15
CA THR A 108 -7.53 11.17 -17.73
C THR A 108 -8.68 10.18 -17.56
N GLU A 109 -9.14 9.99 -16.32
CA GLU A 109 -10.15 8.99 -15.94
C GLU A 109 -9.66 7.55 -16.10
N SER A 110 -9.62 6.81 -14.99
CA SER A 110 -8.95 5.51 -14.98
C SER A 110 -9.59 4.46 -15.90
N ASP A 111 -10.90 4.49 -16.15
CA ASP A 111 -11.55 3.59 -17.10
C ASP A 111 -11.27 3.98 -18.56
N ASP A 112 -11.26 5.29 -18.87
CA ASP A 112 -10.94 5.79 -20.22
C ASP A 112 -9.48 5.52 -20.58
N ILE A 113 -8.57 5.66 -19.60
CA ILE A 113 -7.16 5.27 -19.71
C ILE A 113 -7.03 3.79 -20.08
N LEU A 114 -7.70 2.89 -19.35
CA LEU A 114 -7.65 1.46 -19.64
C LEU A 114 -8.22 1.12 -21.02
N MET A 115 -9.33 1.74 -21.43
CA MET A 115 -9.90 1.53 -22.76
C MET A 115 -8.98 2.05 -23.87
N ALA A 116 -8.28 3.16 -23.67
CA ALA A 116 -7.31 3.68 -24.62
C ALA A 116 -6.08 2.78 -24.74
N LEU A 117 -5.55 2.30 -23.60
CA LEU A 117 -4.43 1.35 -23.57
C LEU A 117 -4.81 0.00 -24.21
N GLU A 118 -6.01 -0.50 -23.94
CA GLU A 118 -6.54 -1.72 -24.55
C GLU A 118 -6.65 -1.58 -26.07
N ARG A 119 -7.16 -0.43 -26.57
CA ARG A 119 -7.25 -0.19 -28.01
C ARG A 119 -5.89 -0.22 -28.70
N GLU A 120 -4.85 0.27 -28.02
CA GLU A 120 -3.51 0.39 -28.59
C GLU A 120 -2.67 -0.89 -28.45
N PHE A 121 -2.74 -1.57 -27.31
CA PHE A 121 -1.87 -2.70 -26.97
C PHE A 121 -2.63 -4.03 -26.79
N GLY A 122 -3.92 -4.05 -27.11
CA GLY A 122 -4.81 -5.19 -26.94
C GLY A 122 -5.27 -5.40 -25.50
N ALA A 123 -6.35 -6.17 -25.34
CA ALA A 123 -6.95 -6.47 -24.04
C ALA A 123 -6.00 -7.25 -23.11
N LEU A 124 -6.30 -7.16 -21.81
CA LEU A 124 -5.73 -8.02 -20.77
C LEU A 124 -6.79 -9.05 -20.40
N GLY A 125 -6.74 -10.20 -21.07
CA GLY A 125 -7.85 -11.15 -21.11
C GLY A 125 -9.00 -10.60 -21.95
N TRP A 126 -10.13 -10.31 -21.32
CA TRP A 126 -11.33 -9.79 -21.99
C TRP A 126 -11.30 -8.25 -22.14
N SER A 127 -12.09 -7.73 -23.08
CA SER A 127 -12.25 -6.28 -23.28
C SER A 127 -12.99 -5.64 -22.11
N MET A 128 -12.64 -4.40 -21.75
CA MET A 128 -13.40 -3.55 -20.81
C MET A 128 -14.89 -3.46 -21.14
N ASN A 129 -15.26 -3.56 -22.42
CA ASN A 129 -16.63 -3.44 -22.92
C ASN A 129 -17.27 -4.79 -23.28
N ASP A 130 -16.60 -5.90 -22.98
CA ASP A 130 -17.15 -7.23 -23.22
C ASP A 130 -18.44 -7.46 -22.41
N PRO A 131 -19.47 -8.10 -22.99
CA PRO A 131 -20.71 -8.43 -22.28
C PRO A 131 -20.51 -9.25 -20.99
N LYS A 132 -19.43 -10.03 -20.86
CA LYS A 132 -19.05 -10.73 -19.61
C LYS A 132 -18.45 -9.78 -18.56
N VAL A 133 -17.71 -8.76 -18.99
CA VAL A 133 -16.96 -7.84 -18.12
C VAL A 133 -17.84 -6.72 -17.57
N VAL A 134 -18.76 -6.18 -18.38
CA VAL A 134 -19.60 -5.03 -17.99
C VAL A 134 -20.44 -5.29 -16.72
N PRO A 135 -21.10 -6.45 -16.53
CA PRO A 135 -21.81 -6.77 -15.29
C PRO A 135 -20.88 -6.82 -14.07
N LEU A 136 -19.68 -7.37 -14.21
CA LEU A 136 -18.70 -7.47 -13.12
C LEU A 136 -18.17 -6.10 -12.71
N ARG A 137 -17.91 -5.19 -13.67
CA ARG A 137 -17.58 -3.78 -13.39
C ARG A 137 -18.71 -3.04 -12.68
N ARG A 138 -19.98 -3.39 -12.96
CA ARG A 138 -21.13 -2.82 -12.22
C ARG A 138 -21.17 -3.36 -10.79
N LEU A 139 -20.86 -4.64 -10.59
CA LEU A 139 -20.78 -5.28 -9.28
C LEU A 139 -19.67 -4.67 -8.42
N GLU A 140 -18.49 -4.40 -8.98
CA GLU A 140 -17.40 -3.67 -8.28
C GLU A 140 -17.90 -2.33 -7.73
N ARG A 141 -18.61 -1.54 -8.55
CA ARG A 141 -19.17 -0.24 -8.11
C ARG A 141 -20.25 -0.39 -7.04
N LEU A 142 -21.04 -1.46 -7.06
CA LEU A 142 -22.00 -1.76 -6.01
C LEU A 142 -21.30 -2.11 -4.69
N LEU A 143 -20.23 -2.90 -4.77
CA LEU A 143 -19.40 -3.25 -3.61
C LEU A 143 -18.74 -2.01 -3.01
N PHE A 144 -18.15 -1.16 -3.84
CA PHE A 144 -17.58 0.13 -3.43
C PHE A 144 -18.60 1.01 -2.70
N ARG A 145 -19.82 1.14 -3.22
CA ARG A 145 -20.89 1.93 -2.58
C ARG A 145 -21.32 1.34 -1.24
N ALA A 146 -21.47 0.02 -1.15
CA ALA A 146 -21.84 -0.64 0.09
C ALA A 146 -20.75 -0.51 1.16
N TRP A 147 -19.48 -0.61 0.75
CA TRP A 147 -18.34 -0.36 1.63
C TRP A 147 -18.30 1.09 2.11
N CYS A 148 -18.47 2.07 1.23
CA CYS A 148 -18.52 3.48 1.62
C CYS A 148 -19.66 3.74 2.60
N ALA A 149 -20.86 3.19 2.34
CA ALA A 149 -22.01 3.30 3.23
C ALA A 149 -21.70 2.80 4.65
N TRP A 150 -20.93 1.72 4.78
CA TRP A 150 -20.60 1.14 6.07
C TRP A 150 -19.42 1.83 6.76
N LEU A 151 -18.38 2.20 6.01
CA LEU A 151 -17.11 2.70 6.56
C LEU A 151 -17.00 4.23 6.57
N CYS A 152 -17.39 4.89 5.48
CA CYS A 152 -17.00 6.28 5.20
C CYS A 152 -18.04 7.31 5.68
N TYR A 153 -19.17 6.86 6.19
CA TYR A 153 -20.19 7.71 6.81
C TYR A 153 -20.42 7.30 8.26
N PRO A 154 -20.54 8.25 9.20
CA PRO A 154 -20.82 7.93 10.58
C PRO A 154 -22.24 7.36 10.70
N ALA A 155 -22.38 6.21 11.37
CA ALA A 155 -23.69 5.66 11.70
C ALA A 155 -24.28 6.41 12.91
N ASN A 156 -25.56 6.78 12.84
CA ASN A 156 -26.25 7.47 13.94
C ASN A 156 -26.70 6.51 15.05
N SER A 157 -26.63 5.20 14.82
CA SER A 157 -26.99 4.16 15.80
C SER A 157 -26.37 2.81 15.45
N ALA A 158 -26.27 1.91 16.44
CA ALA A 158 -25.85 0.53 16.22
C ALA A 158 -26.75 -0.22 15.22
N ARG A 159 -28.05 0.10 15.19
CA ARG A 159 -28.99 -0.48 14.21
C ARG A 159 -28.67 -0.05 12.78
N GLU A 160 -28.19 1.18 12.59
CA GLU A 160 -27.77 1.67 11.27
C GLU A 160 -26.46 1.03 10.82
N ASP A 161 -25.46 0.95 11.71
CA ASP A 161 -24.20 0.26 11.40
C ASP A 161 -24.45 -1.20 11.02
N GLN A 162 -25.31 -1.91 11.76
CA GLN A 162 -25.69 -3.29 11.46
C GLN A 162 -26.41 -3.43 10.11
N ARG A 163 -27.31 -2.51 9.74
CA ARG A 163 -27.94 -2.53 8.40
C ARG A 163 -26.93 -2.31 7.28
N ASN A 164 -25.97 -1.41 7.48
CA ASN A 164 -24.92 -1.14 6.49
C ASN A 164 -23.98 -2.35 6.34
N ARG A 165 -23.63 -3.01 7.46
CA ARG A 165 -22.91 -4.29 7.46
C ARG A 165 -23.65 -5.35 6.67
N GLU A 166 -24.94 -5.55 6.94
CA GLU A 166 -25.76 -6.54 6.23
C GLU A 166 -25.85 -6.23 4.73
N GLN A 167 -25.93 -4.95 4.35
CA GLN A 167 -25.89 -4.56 2.96
C GLN A 167 -24.55 -4.89 2.30
N PHE A 168 -23.43 -4.61 2.96
CA PHE A 168 -22.11 -4.98 2.47
C PHE A 168 -21.98 -6.49 2.30
N VAL A 169 -22.35 -7.28 3.31
CA VAL A 169 -22.31 -8.76 3.25
C VAL A 169 -23.18 -9.32 2.14
N ARG A 170 -24.38 -8.75 1.91
CA ARG A 170 -25.24 -9.15 0.77
C ARG A 170 -24.59 -8.91 -0.59
N ILE A 171 -23.90 -7.80 -0.78
CA ILE A 171 -23.17 -7.52 -2.03
C ILE A 171 -21.92 -8.40 -2.14
N MET A 172 -21.21 -8.62 -1.03
CA MET A 172 -20.06 -9.51 -0.99
C MET A 172 -20.45 -10.96 -1.35
N ALA A 173 -21.63 -11.43 -0.95
CA ALA A 173 -22.16 -12.71 -1.39
C ALA A 173 -22.39 -12.80 -2.91
N GLN A 174 -22.72 -11.69 -3.58
CA GLN A 174 -22.80 -11.63 -5.04
C GLN A 174 -21.40 -11.69 -5.68
N VAL A 175 -20.40 -11.09 -5.04
CA VAL A 175 -19.00 -11.19 -5.45
C VAL A 175 -18.49 -12.63 -5.30
N GLU A 176 -18.76 -13.30 -4.19
CA GLU A 176 -18.47 -14.72 -3.99
C GLU A 176 -19.13 -15.59 -5.07
N ALA A 177 -20.40 -15.31 -5.39
CA ALA A 177 -21.12 -16.02 -6.45
C ALA A 177 -20.54 -15.76 -7.85
N ALA A 178 -20.00 -14.56 -8.10
CA ALA A 178 -19.30 -14.25 -9.34
C ALA A 178 -17.97 -15.01 -9.45
N LEU A 179 -17.17 -15.03 -8.38
CA LEU A 179 -15.93 -15.81 -8.29
C LEU A 179 -16.17 -17.33 -8.37
N SER A 180 -17.37 -17.81 -8.06
CA SER A 180 -17.71 -19.23 -8.17
C SER A 180 -18.17 -19.66 -9.57
N GLN A 181 -18.31 -18.74 -10.53
CA GLN A 181 -18.77 -19.10 -11.88
C GLN A 181 -17.72 -19.88 -12.69
N THR A 182 -16.45 -19.77 -12.30
CA THR A 182 -15.34 -20.48 -12.93
C THR A 182 -14.66 -21.42 -11.93
N PRO A 183 -13.98 -22.50 -12.39
CA PRO A 183 -13.21 -23.36 -11.49
C PRO A 183 -11.99 -22.65 -10.86
N GLY A 184 -11.43 -21.67 -11.58
CA GLY A 184 -10.28 -20.88 -11.14
C GLY A 184 -10.63 -19.83 -10.08
N PRO A 185 -9.60 -19.21 -9.46
CA PRO A 185 -9.77 -18.24 -8.38
C PRO A 185 -10.08 -16.81 -8.85
N TYR A 186 -10.02 -16.55 -10.16
CA TYR A 186 -10.28 -15.23 -10.76
C TYR A 186 -11.76 -15.06 -11.11
N PHE A 187 -12.17 -13.82 -11.43
CA PHE A 187 -13.57 -13.54 -11.79
C PHE A 187 -14.02 -14.15 -13.12
N LEU A 188 -13.06 -14.44 -14.00
CA LEU A 188 -13.25 -15.11 -15.28
C LEU A 188 -12.24 -16.28 -15.39
N GLU A 189 -12.21 -16.95 -16.53
CA GLU A 189 -11.47 -18.20 -16.70
C GLU A 189 -9.97 -18.06 -16.36
N ASP A 190 -9.39 -16.92 -16.71
CA ASP A 190 -8.02 -16.52 -16.40
C ASP A 190 -7.99 -15.11 -15.77
N PHE A 191 -6.86 -14.76 -15.14
CA PHE A 191 -6.61 -13.40 -14.68
C PHE A 191 -6.79 -12.40 -15.81
N GLY A 192 -7.49 -11.30 -15.54
CA GLY A 192 -7.68 -10.26 -16.54
C GLY A 192 -8.16 -8.94 -15.99
N ILE A 193 -8.77 -8.15 -16.89
CA ILE A 193 -9.17 -6.79 -16.59
C ILE A 193 -10.15 -6.66 -15.42
N VAL A 194 -10.99 -7.67 -15.17
CA VAL A 194 -11.92 -7.65 -14.03
C VAL A 194 -11.14 -7.67 -12.72
N ASP A 195 -10.16 -8.57 -12.57
CA ASP A 195 -9.32 -8.65 -11.37
C ASP A 195 -8.56 -7.33 -11.15
N VAL A 196 -8.02 -6.76 -12.23
CA VAL A 196 -7.36 -5.44 -12.20
C VAL A 196 -8.31 -4.33 -11.72
N VAL A 197 -9.58 -4.34 -12.15
CA VAL A 197 -10.59 -3.35 -11.74
C VAL A 197 -10.98 -3.51 -10.27
N PHE A 198 -11.16 -4.74 -9.78
CA PHE A 198 -11.53 -5.00 -8.39
C PHE A 198 -10.40 -4.73 -7.40
N THR A 199 -9.15 -5.00 -7.80
CA THR A 199 -7.97 -5.00 -6.92
C THR A 199 -7.88 -3.79 -5.98
N PRO A 200 -7.91 -2.54 -6.46
CA PRO A 200 -7.53 -1.41 -5.61
C PRO A 200 -8.48 -1.19 -4.44
N TYR A 201 -9.79 -1.33 -4.67
CA TYR A 201 -10.77 -1.12 -3.61
C TYR A 201 -10.95 -2.36 -2.74
N VAL A 202 -10.85 -3.57 -3.30
CA VAL A 202 -10.88 -4.80 -2.50
C VAL A 202 -9.71 -4.85 -1.51
N GLU A 203 -8.52 -4.43 -1.90
CA GLU A 203 -7.35 -4.35 -1.00
C GLU A 203 -7.59 -3.35 0.15
N ARG A 204 -8.11 -2.16 -0.16
CA ARG A 204 -8.46 -1.13 0.83
C ARG A 204 -9.61 -1.57 1.74
N MET A 205 -10.61 -2.27 1.21
CA MET A 205 -11.70 -2.86 1.98
C MET A 205 -11.17 -3.89 2.98
N ASN A 206 -10.25 -4.77 2.55
CA ASN A 206 -9.68 -5.80 3.41
C ASN A 206 -8.97 -5.19 4.63
N ALA A 207 -8.15 -4.16 4.41
CA ALA A 207 -7.47 -3.44 5.48
C ALA A 207 -8.43 -2.65 6.37
N SER A 208 -9.26 -1.81 5.76
CA SER A 208 -10.10 -0.85 6.49
C SER A 208 -11.26 -1.51 7.25
N LEU A 209 -11.88 -2.56 6.71
CA LEU A 209 -12.94 -3.28 7.42
C LEU A 209 -12.36 -4.14 8.56
N TYR A 210 -11.15 -4.68 8.38
CA TYR A 210 -10.46 -5.35 9.48
C TYR A 210 -10.18 -4.37 10.62
N TYR A 211 -9.64 -3.20 10.30
CA TYR A 211 -9.25 -2.19 11.28
C TYR A 211 -10.44 -1.48 11.94
N TYR A 212 -11.39 -0.94 11.17
CA TYR A 212 -12.48 -0.10 11.69
C TYR A 212 -13.73 -0.89 12.08
N LYS A 213 -13.94 -2.09 11.52
CA LYS A 213 -15.22 -2.82 11.68
C LYS A 213 -15.09 -4.20 12.31
N GLY A 214 -13.87 -4.63 12.64
CA GLY A 214 -13.63 -5.96 13.20
C GLY A 214 -13.87 -7.09 12.20
N TYR A 215 -14.03 -6.77 10.91
CA TYR A 215 -14.47 -7.72 9.89
C TYR A 215 -13.31 -8.18 9.00
N SER A 216 -13.02 -9.48 9.01
CA SER A 216 -11.97 -10.08 8.17
C SER A 216 -12.55 -10.49 6.81
N MET A 217 -12.24 -9.76 5.74
CA MET A 217 -12.72 -10.15 4.40
C MET A 217 -12.23 -11.53 4.00
N ARG A 218 -10.97 -11.88 4.25
CA ARG A 218 -10.44 -13.22 3.97
C ARG A 218 -11.01 -14.30 4.88
N GLY A 219 -11.26 -13.98 6.16
CA GLY A 219 -11.79 -14.94 7.12
C GLY A 219 -13.25 -15.32 6.85
N GLU A 220 -14.02 -14.37 6.33
CA GLU A 220 -15.49 -14.51 6.17
C GLU A 220 -15.90 -14.92 4.75
N ASN A 221 -15.02 -14.76 3.75
CA ASN A 221 -15.36 -14.93 2.33
C ASN A 221 -14.31 -15.84 1.64
N PRO A 222 -14.57 -17.16 1.53
CA PRO A 222 -13.59 -18.12 1.09
C PRO A 222 -13.16 -17.95 -0.38
N ARG A 223 -14.05 -17.55 -1.30
CA ARG A 223 -13.66 -17.32 -2.70
C ARG A 223 -12.81 -16.07 -2.84
N MET A 224 -13.14 -15.02 -2.11
CA MET A 224 -12.33 -13.80 -2.03
C MET A 224 -10.97 -14.08 -1.39
N SER A 225 -10.89 -14.94 -0.37
CA SER A 225 -9.60 -15.41 0.15
C SER A 225 -8.78 -16.10 -0.93
N ALA A 226 -9.38 -17.04 -1.66
CA ALA A 226 -8.71 -17.73 -2.76
C ALA A 226 -8.29 -16.78 -3.90
N TRP A 227 -9.11 -15.77 -4.20
CA TRP A 227 -8.79 -14.71 -5.16
C TRP A 227 -7.56 -13.93 -4.70
N PHE A 228 -7.50 -13.52 -3.43
CA PHE A 228 -6.31 -12.85 -2.89
C PHE A 228 -5.06 -13.75 -2.94
N ASP A 229 -5.17 -15.02 -2.57
CA ASP A 229 -4.05 -15.97 -2.63
C ASP A 229 -3.54 -16.11 -4.07
N ALA A 230 -4.45 -16.10 -5.05
CA ALA A 230 -4.10 -16.12 -6.47
C ALA A 230 -3.44 -14.81 -6.94
N MET A 231 -3.97 -13.65 -6.54
CA MET A 231 -3.34 -12.35 -6.82
C MET A 231 -1.93 -12.28 -6.23
N GLU A 232 -1.75 -12.83 -5.04
CA GLU A 232 -0.44 -12.95 -4.39
C GLU A 232 0.52 -13.91 -5.07
N THR A 233 0.13 -14.70 -6.07
CA THR A 233 1.09 -15.42 -6.92
C THR A 233 1.76 -14.50 -7.94
N ARG A 234 1.19 -13.32 -8.20
CA ARG A 234 1.63 -12.39 -9.26
C ARG A 234 2.62 -11.38 -8.71
N SER A 235 3.83 -11.35 -9.27
CA SER A 235 4.87 -10.40 -8.85
C SER A 235 4.48 -8.93 -9.09
N THR A 236 3.66 -8.70 -10.12
CA THR A 236 3.02 -7.42 -10.44
C THR A 236 2.15 -6.90 -9.31
N TYR A 237 1.23 -7.74 -8.79
CA TYR A 237 0.38 -7.40 -7.65
C TYR A 237 1.23 -7.15 -6.39
N ARG A 238 2.15 -8.07 -6.06
CA ARG A 238 3.05 -7.92 -4.90
C ARG A 238 3.82 -6.59 -4.92
N GLY A 239 4.22 -6.12 -6.11
CA GLY A 239 4.93 -4.85 -6.29
C GLY A 239 4.08 -3.60 -6.04
N THR A 240 2.75 -3.75 -6.02
CA THR A 240 1.78 -2.68 -5.75
C THR A 240 1.02 -2.85 -4.45
N GLN A 241 1.11 -4.02 -3.82
CA GLN A 241 0.39 -4.39 -2.60
C GLN A 241 0.86 -3.55 -1.40
N SER A 242 -0.10 -3.08 -0.62
CA SER A 242 0.12 -2.38 0.64
C SER A 242 -0.21 -3.25 1.86
N ASP A 243 0.19 -2.79 3.03
CA ASP A 243 -0.14 -3.42 4.32
C ASP A 243 -1.40 -2.81 4.95
N PHE A 244 -1.93 -3.48 5.96
CA PHE A 244 -3.12 -2.99 6.67
C PHE A 244 -2.91 -1.65 7.34
N HIS A 245 -1.73 -1.44 7.92
CA HIS A 245 -1.44 -0.20 8.64
C HIS A 245 -1.44 0.99 7.69
N THR A 246 -0.78 0.88 6.53
CA THR A 246 -0.75 1.96 5.54
C THR A 246 -2.15 2.28 5.05
N HIS A 247 -2.93 1.28 4.63
CA HIS A 247 -4.30 1.50 4.13
C HIS A 247 -5.28 2.00 5.21
N ALA A 248 -5.16 1.54 6.45
CA ALA A 248 -6.03 2.01 7.53
C ALA A 248 -5.84 3.50 7.82
N HIS A 249 -4.61 4.00 7.63
CA HIS A 249 -4.20 5.35 8.02
C HIS A 249 -4.03 6.33 6.84
N ASP A 250 -3.92 5.86 5.59
CA ASP A 250 -3.90 6.74 4.40
C ASP A 250 -5.31 7.06 3.90
N LEU A 251 -6.28 6.19 4.17
CA LEU A 251 -7.61 6.24 3.61
C LEU A 251 -8.51 7.34 4.19
N PRO A 252 -8.49 7.66 5.51
CA PRO A 252 -9.39 8.66 6.08
C PRO A 252 -9.40 10.01 5.35
N PRO A 253 -8.25 10.65 5.05
CA PRO A 253 -8.26 11.91 4.30
C PRO A 253 -8.60 11.77 2.82
N GLN A 254 -8.54 10.56 2.26
CA GLN A 254 -8.92 10.30 0.87
C GLN A 254 -10.43 10.11 0.71
N MET A 255 -11.08 9.49 1.70
CA MET A 255 -12.51 9.16 1.68
C MET A 255 -13.40 10.17 2.42
N GLY A 256 -12.80 11.18 3.07
CA GLY A 256 -13.53 12.14 3.90
C GLY A 256 -13.88 11.63 5.30
N GLY A 257 -13.31 10.48 5.70
CA GLY A 257 -13.49 9.85 6.99
C GLY A 257 -13.56 8.33 6.90
N CYS A 258 -13.15 7.65 7.98
CA CYS A 258 -13.37 6.22 8.20
C CYS A 258 -13.80 6.06 9.66
N TYR A 259 -14.92 5.37 9.90
CA TYR A 259 -15.58 5.36 11.21
C TYR A 259 -15.60 3.97 11.81
N GLU A 260 -15.02 3.84 13.00
CA GLU A 260 -15.04 2.60 13.77
C GLU A 260 -16.44 2.26 14.29
N ASN A 261 -16.69 0.98 14.56
CA ASN A 261 -17.87 0.54 15.29
C ASN A 261 -17.50 0.18 16.75
N GLN A 262 -18.49 -0.28 17.52
CA GLN A 262 -18.31 -0.64 18.94
C GLN A 262 -18.03 -2.15 19.14
N ASP A 263 -17.68 -2.88 18.07
CA ASP A 263 -17.38 -4.32 18.18
C ASP A 263 -16.06 -4.51 18.94
N PRO A 264 -16.00 -5.38 19.98
CA PRO A 264 -14.75 -5.69 20.67
C PRO A 264 -13.63 -6.17 19.72
N GLN A 265 -13.98 -6.87 18.64
CA GLN A 265 -13.02 -7.33 17.64
C GLN A 265 -12.33 -6.16 16.92
N THR A 266 -13.00 -5.01 16.79
CA THR A 266 -12.42 -3.79 16.22
C THR A 266 -11.22 -3.34 17.04
N GLN A 267 -11.35 -3.24 18.37
CA GLN A 267 -10.24 -2.82 19.23
C GLN A 267 -9.07 -3.81 19.20
N ILE A 268 -9.36 -5.11 19.15
CA ILE A 268 -8.33 -6.16 19.01
C ILE A 268 -7.57 -5.97 17.69
N ASN A 269 -8.30 -5.78 16.59
CA ASN A 269 -7.71 -5.62 15.26
C ASN A 269 -6.89 -4.32 15.16
N GLN A 270 -7.39 -3.20 15.69
CA GLN A 270 -6.66 -1.93 15.75
C GLN A 270 -5.33 -2.09 16.51
N SER A 271 -5.37 -2.69 17.71
CA SER A 271 -4.16 -2.94 18.48
C SER A 271 -3.16 -3.79 17.70
N ARG A 272 -3.64 -4.80 16.97
CA ARG A 272 -2.77 -5.69 16.18
C ARG A 272 -2.15 -4.96 14.99
N VAL A 273 -2.91 -4.14 14.27
CA VAL A 273 -2.44 -3.38 13.11
C VAL A 273 -1.46 -2.27 13.52
N ASP A 274 -1.69 -1.61 14.65
CA ASP A 274 -0.87 -0.46 15.08
C ASP A 274 0.33 -0.84 15.93
N ARG A 275 0.19 -1.88 16.77
CA ARG A 275 1.18 -2.24 17.79
C ARG A 275 1.76 -3.64 17.61
N GLY A 276 1.25 -4.40 16.63
CA GLY A 276 1.65 -5.77 16.38
C GLY A 276 1.02 -6.79 17.35
N ALA A 277 1.37 -8.07 17.24
CA ALA A 277 2.29 -8.62 16.26
C ALA A 277 1.71 -8.57 14.83
N TRP A 278 2.53 -8.11 13.87
CA TRP A 278 2.15 -8.00 12.45
C TRP A 278 2.25 -9.33 11.69
N ASP A 279 2.92 -10.33 12.29
CA ASP A 279 2.93 -11.69 11.79
C ASP A 279 1.51 -12.28 11.86
N GLY A 280 1.09 -12.93 10.77
CA GLY A 280 -0.23 -13.55 10.63
C GLY A 280 -1.41 -12.58 10.48
N LEU A 281 -1.18 -11.29 10.24
CA LEU A 281 -2.24 -10.41 9.75
C LEU A 281 -2.75 -10.93 8.39
N PRO A 282 -4.06 -10.86 8.08
CA PRO A 282 -4.61 -11.33 6.81
C PRO A 282 -4.42 -10.32 5.66
N ASP A 283 -3.29 -9.60 5.69
CA ASP A 283 -2.85 -8.63 4.68
C ASP A 283 -1.95 -9.26 3.61
N VAL A 284 -1.26 -10.35 3.97
CA VAL A 284 -0.43 -11.17 3.09
C VAL A 284 -0.39 -12.64 3.54
N THR A 285 -0.41 -13.58 2.59
CA THR A 285 -0.36 -15.04 2.82
C THR A 285 0.77 -15.74 2.06
N TYR A 286 1.38 -15.14 1.03
CA TYR A 286 2.55 -15.72 0.36
C TYR A 286 3.78 -15.79 1.29
N PRO A 287 4.68 -16.78 1.15
CA PRO A 287 5.85 -16.91 2.04
C PRO A 287 6.75 -15.68 2.07
N GLU A 288 7.24 -15.32 3.26
CA GLU A 288 8.19 -14.21 3.43
C GLU A 288 9.46 -14.43 2.60
N PRO A 289 9.89 -13.45 1.77
CA PRO A 289 11.18 -13.49 1.10
C PRO A 289 12.34 -13.40 2.09
N GLU A 290 13.40 -14.18 1.89
CA GLU A 290 14.64 -14.12 2.69
C GLU A 290 15.28 -12.72 2.69
N THR A 291 15.04 -11.95 1.63
CA THR A 291 15.55 -10.59 1.45
C THR A 291 14.85 -9.52 2.30
N SER A 292 13.78 -9.86 3.04
CA SER A 292 12.94 -8.86 3.72
C SER A 292 13.71 -7.97 4.71
N ARG A 293 14.62 -8.55 5.50
CA ARG A 293 15.48 -7.77 6.42
C ARG A 293 16.51 -6.92 5.66
N ALA A 294 17.13 -7.50 4.63
CA ALA A 294 18.12 -6.81 3.81
C ALA A 294 17.50 -5.60 3.07
N GLU A 295 16.29 -5.75 2.53
CA GLU A 295 15.51 -4.66 1.95
C GLU A 295 15.22 -3.57 2.98
N ALA A 296 14.65 -3.92 4.13
CA ALA A 296 14.33 -2.96 5.18
C ALA A 296 15.58 -2.16 5.60
N LEU A 297 16.69 -2.85 5.85
CA LEU A 297 17.96 -2.22 6.21
C LEU A 297 18.46 -1.28 5.12
N HIS A 298 18.52 -1.76 3.88
CA HIS A 298 18.99 -0.97 2.73
C HIS A 298 18.18 0.33 2.59
N ARG A 299 16.86 0.23 2.74
CA ARG A 299 15.97 1.39 2.62
C ARG A 299 16.13 2.38 3.76
N VAL A 300 16.33 1.92 4.99
CA VAL A 300 16.59 2.81 6.13
C VAL A 300 17.97 3.44 6.01
N VAL A 301 19.03 2.67 5.73
CA VAL A 301 20.39 3.21 5.52
C VAL A 301 20.41 4.26 4.43
N LYS A 302 19.73 4.02 3.30
CA LYS A 302 19.62 5.01 2.22
C LYS A 302 19.05 6.35 2.67
N HIS A 303 18.11 6.35 3.63
CA HIS A 303 17.32 7.52 4.00
C HIS A 303 17.50 7.98 5.45
N HIS A 304 18.42 7.39 6.21
CA HIS A 304 18.49 7.56 7.67
C HIS A 304 18.63 9.03 8.09
N GLN A 305 19.43 9.82 7.38
CA GLN A 305 19.59 11.25 7.68
C GLN A 305 18.26 12.01 7.58
N ASN A 306 17.47 11.74 6.54
CA ASN A 306 16.15 12.35 6.38
C ASN A 306 15.15 11.81 7.40
N ILE A 307 15.19 10.50 7.70
CA ILE A 307 14.35 9.86 8.73
C ILE A 307 14.59 10.50 10.10
N ILE A 308 15.85 10.73 10.47
CA ILE A 308 16.23 11.37 11.74
C ILE A 308 15.74 12.82 11.72
N ARG A 309 16.07 13.59 10.68
CA ARG A 309 15.73 15.02 10.56
C ARG A 309 14.23 15.31 10.66
N VAL A 310 13.37 14.43 10.12
CA VAL A 310 11.91 14.62 10.16
C VAL A 310 11.25 14.01 11.41
N ASN A 311 12.03 13.39 12.29
CA ASN A 311 11.54 12.89 13.58
C ASN A 311 11.40 14.07 14.56
N PRO A 312 10.32 14.13 15.37
CA PRO A 312 10.16 15.19 16.38
C PRO A 312 11.14 15.13 17.55
N ALA A 313 11.84 14.00 17.74
CA ALA A 313 12.80 13.81 18.81
C ALA A 313 14.17 14.45 18.49
N ASP A 314 15.04 14.52 19.50
CA ASP A 314 16.43 14.93 19.30
C ASP A 314 17.16 14.00 18.31
N ASP A 315 17.95 14.58 17.40
CA ASP A 315 18.63 13.85 16.32
C ASP A 315 19.57 12.77 16.86
N ARG A 316 20.32 13.05 17.93
CA ARG A 316 21.27 12.08 18.51
C ARG A 316 20.54 10.94 19.21
N LEU A 317 19.45 11.27 19.91
CA LEU A 317 18.57 10.30 20.54
C LEU A 317 17.98 9.34 19.49
N MET A 318 17.44 9.89 18.39
CA MET A 318 16.83 9.09 17.33
C MET A 318 17.88 8.28 16.56
N ASP A 319 19.06 8.85 16.27
CA ASP A 319 20.15 8.15 15.61
C ASP A 319 20.54 6.86 16.33
N GLU A 320 20.87 6.96 17.62
CA GLU A 320 21.32 5.81 18.41
C GLU A 320 20.19 4.78 18.59
N ALA A 321 18.97 5.26 18.86
CA ALA A 321 17.81 4.38 19.00
C ALA A 321 17.51 3.60 17.71
N LEU A 322 17.60 4.27 16.55
CA LEU A 322 17.39 3.65 15.25
C LEU A 322 18.46 2.60 14.97
N ARG A 323 19.73 2.90 15.24
CA ARG A 323 20.82 1.92 15.09
C ARG A 323 20.65 0.72 16.02
N CYS A 324 20.16 0.91 17.25
CA CYS A 324 19.80 -0.21 18.12
C CYS A 324 18.70 -1.09 17.52
N ALA A 325 17.64 -0.49 16.96
CA ALA A 325 16.56 -1.24 16.33
C ALA A 325 17.04 -2.03 15.10
N LEU A 326 17.86 -1.41 14.25
CA LEU A 326 18.43 -2.06 13.07
C LEU A 326 19.42 -3.17 13.45
N THR A 327 20.23 -2.96 14.50
CA THR A 327 21.13 -3.98 15.04
C THR A 327 20.32 -5.20 15.48
N PHE A 328 19.28 -5.00 16.29
CA PHE A 328 18.38 -6.08 16.70
C PHE A 328 17.70 -6.77 15.50
N MET A 329 17.26 -6.01 14.49
CA MET A 329 16.64 -6.58 13.29
C MET A 329 17.57 -7.55 12.55
N MET A 330 18.86 -7.22 12.47
CA MET A 330 19.84 -7.96 11.69
C MET A 330 20.52 -9.09 12.47
N THR A 331 20.81 -8.90 13.75
CA THR A 331 21.56 -9.88 14.56
C THR A 331 20.67 -10.71 15.48
N GLY A 332 19.46 -10.22 15.78
CA GLY A 332 18.59 -10.77 16.83
C GLY A 332 19.07 -10.44 18.26
N GLU A 333 20.21 -9.76 18.42
CA GLU A 333 20.74 -9.38 19.72
C GLU A 333 20.09 -8.11 20.25
N ILE A 334 19.76 -8.10 21.54
CA ILE A 334 19.10 -6.96 22.19
C ILE A 334 20.11 -5.82 22.36
N CYS A 335 19.80 -4.69 21.73
CA CYS A 335 20.44 -3.39 21.94
C CYS A 335 19.46 -2.46 22.67
N THR A 336 19.81 -2.08 23.90
CA THR A 336 18.96 -1.15 24.67
C THR A 336 19.20 0.27 24.18
N PRO A 337 18.18 0.96 23.67
CA PRO A 337 18.34 2.32 23.17
C PRO A 337 18.43 3.32 24.34
N PRO A 338 18.75 4.59 24.08
CA PRO A 338 18.69 5.63 25.10
C PRO A 338 17.30 5.74 25.77
N ALA A 339 17.27 6.11 27.05
CA ALA A 339 16.01 6.31 27.77
C ALA A 339 15.16 7.41 27.11
N GLY A 340 13.84 7.17 26.99
CA GLY A 340 12.90 8.11 26.36
C GLY A 340 12.86 8.08 24.83
N SER A 341 13.63 7.19 24.18
CA SER A 341 13.60 7.04 22.73
C SER A 341 12.40 6.26 22.19
N ASP A 342 11.54 5.73 23.05
CA ASP A 342 10.37 4.93 22.69
C ASP A 342 9.38 5.72 21.82
N VAL A 343 9.20 7.01 22.13
CA VAL A 343 8.37 7.95 21.35
C VAL A 343 8.92 8.11 19.92
N ALA A 344 10.24 8.24 19.78
CA ALA A 344 10.92 8.47 18.51
C ALA A 344 10.85 7.25 17.58
N LEU A 345 11.06 6.06 18.15
CA LEU A 345 10.96 4.79 17.43
C LEU A 345 9.53 4.50 16.98
N ARG A 346 8.53 4.73 17.85
CA ARG A 346 7.12 4.53 17.51
C ARG A 346 6.62 5.58 16.51
N TYR A 347 7.15 6.80 16.53
CA TYR A 347 6.89 7.80 15.49
C TYR A 347 7.27 7.28 14.10
N LEU A 348 8.47 6.70 13.94
CA LEU A 348 8.90 6.09 12.69
C LEU A 348 8.10 4.84 12.34
N ARG A 349 7.85 3.95 13.32
CA ARG A 349 7.04 2.73 13.15
C ARG A 349 5.73 3.06 12.45
N ASP A 350 5.00 4.06 12.96
CA ASP A 350 3.68 4.46 12.45
C ASP A 350 3.73 5.14 11.07
N ARG A 351 4.92 5.47 10.58
CA ARG A 351 5.14 6.26 9.34
C ARG A 351 5.86 5.50 8.24
N ILE A 352 6.05 4.19 8.41
CA ILE A 352 6.46 3.32 7.32
C ILE A 352 5.30 3.21 6.32
N SER A 353 5.54 3.52 5.05
CA SER A 353 4.56 3.47 3.98
C SER A 353 4.86 2.30 3.05
N VAL A 354 3.95 1.34 2.98
CA VAL A 354 4.00 0.22 2.03
C VAL A 354 3.18 0.57 0.78
N PRO A 355 3.59 0.23 -0.46
CA PRO A 355 4.90 -0.28 -0.87
C PRO A 355 5.93 0.83 -1.19
N ARG A 356 5.64 2.12 -0.89
CA ARG A 356 6.55 3.24 -1.22
C ARG A 356 7.97 3.02 -0.70
N ASP A 357 8.07 2.69 0.59
CA ASP A 357 9.33 2.59 1.31
C ASP A 357 9.99 1.25 1.07
N MET A 358 9.21 0.17 1.18
CA MET A 358 9.65 -1.21 1.09
C MET A 358 8.44 -2.15 0.92
N SER A 359 8.70 -3.42 0.62
CA SER A 359 7.70 -4.49 0.57
C SER A 359 7.03 -4.72 1.93
N ILE A 360 5.87 -5.39 1.91
CA ILE A 360 5.07 -5.68 3.10
C ILE A 360 5.87 -6.43 4.18
N TYR A 361 6.66 -7.43 3.81
CA TYR A 361 7.46 -8.20 4.76
C TYR A 361 8.63 -7.41 5.34
N ALA A 362 9.33 -6.63 4.50
CA ALA A 362 10.36 -5.71 4.97
C ALA A 362 9.80 -4.71 5.99
N ALA A 363 8.62 -4.15 5.72
CA ALA A 363 7.93 -3.25 6.64
C ALA A 363 7.56 -3.93 7.96
N LYS A 364 7.04 -5.17 7.92
CA LYS A 364 6.74 -5.95 9.14
C LYS A 364 7.99 -6.20 9.98
N ARG A 365 9.14 -6.51 9.36
CA ARG A 365 10.42 -6.68 10.06
C ARG A 365 10.88 -5.39 10.72
N LEU A 366 10.82 -4.26 10.01
CA LEU A 366 11.19 -2.97 10.56
C LEU A 366 10.26 -2.54 11.70
N ARG A 367 8.93 -2.63 11.53
CA ARG A 367 7.94 -2.32 12.58
C ARG A 367 8.18 -3.15 13.84
N THR A 368 8.43 -4.45 13.68
CA THR A 368 8.73 -5.37 14.79
C THR A 368 9.99 -4.98 15.54
N ALA A 369 11.05 -4.63 14.82
CA ALA A 369 12.30 -4.21 15.43
C ALA A 369 12.14 -2.89 16.20
N LEU A 370 11.51 -1.88 15.58
CA LEU A 370 11.23 -0.59 16.21
C LEU A 370 10.40 -0.75 17.49
N GLU A 371 9.33 -1.54 17.46
CA GLU A 371 8.48 -1.73 18.65
C GLU A 371 9.19 -2.50 19.76
N LYS A 372 9.90 -3.59 19.42
CA LYS A 372 10.64 -4.37 20.43
C LYS A 372 11.72 -3.53 21.10
N THR A 373 12.45 -2.72 20.34
CA THR A 373 13.48 -1.82 20.87
C THR A 373 12.86 -0.70 21.69
N ALA A 374 11.75 -0.10 21.26
CA ALA A 374 11.03 0.92 22.03
C ALA A 374 10.53 0.40 23.39
N ALA A 375 9.98 -0.83 23.42
CA ALA A 375 9.45 -1.45 24.63
C ALA A 375 10.50 -1.67 25.73
N LEU A 376 11.80 -1.64 25.41
CA LEU A 376 12.87 -1.76 26.40
C LEU A 376 13.00 -0.53 27.31
N VAL A 377 12.56 0.64 26.83
CA VAL A 377 12.79 1.92 27.53
C VAL A 377 11.51 2.70 27.85
N GLY A 378 10.34 2.26 27.37
CA GLY A 378 9.07 2.86 27.76
C GLY A 378 7.85 2.41 26.95
N ASN A 379 6.68 2.91 27.37
CA ASN A 379 5.37 2.62 26.79
C ASN A 379 4.71 3.83 26.11
N GLN A 380 5.40 4.97 26.01
CA GLN A 380 4.89 6.19 25.41
C GLN A 380 4.69 6.01 23.90
N GLN A 381 3.61 6.54 23.36
CA GLN A 381 3.34 6.49 21.92
C GLN A 381 3.89 7.73 21.21
N GLY A 382 4.26 7.58 19.94
CA GLY A 382 4.63 8.69 19.08
C GLY A 382 3.44 9.63 18.82
N THR A 383 3.72 10.76 18.17
CA THR A 383 2.66 11.69 17.73
C THR A 383 1.62 10.95 16.87
N PRO A 384 0.31 11.06 17.15
CA PRO A 384 -0.73 10.39 16.38
C PRO A 384 -0.69 10.75 14.88
N ILE A 385 -1.10 9.82 14.03
CA ILE A 385 -1.25 10.07 12.59
C ILE A 385 -2.44 11.03 12.38
N PRO A 386 -2.29 12.13 11.64
CA PRO A 386 -3.40 13.03 11.38
C PRO A 386 -4.47 12.36 10.50
N VAL A 387 -5.75 12.54 10.85
CA VAL A 387 -6.88 11.91 10.12
C VAL A 387 -7.41 12.75 8.95
N ARG A 388 -7.12 14.05 8.95
CA ARG A 388 -7.60 15.01 7.91
C ARG A 388 -6.60 15.23 6.77
N HIS A 389 -5.37 14.78 6.94
CA HIS A 389 -4.31 14.86 5.95
C HIS A 389 -3.19 13.88 6.32
N ARG A 390 -2.23 13.68 5.43
CA ARG A 390 -0.99 12.94 5.63
C ARG A 390 0.24 13.78 5.30
N ARG A 391 0.23 15.07 5.65
CA ARG A 391 1.39 15.97 5.49
C ARG A 391 2.62 15.55 6.31
N ASP A 392 2.43 14.64 7.26
CA ASP A 392 3.52 13.92 7.96
C ASP A 392 4.25 12.91 7.04
N GLN A 393 3.79 12.75 5.80
CA GLN A 393 4.36 11.91 4.76
C GLN A 393 4.76 12.74 3.53
N ASP A 394 5.21 13.98 3.73
CA ASP A 394 5.62 14.85 2.62
C ASP A 394 6.81 14.24 1.85
N PRO A 395 6.63 13.86 0.56
CA PRO A 395 7.68 13.24 -0.22
C PRO A 395 8.85 14.19 -0.51
N ALA A 396 8.68 15.51 -0.41
CA ALA A 396 9.75 16.48 -0.67
C ALA A 396 10.97 16.25 0.23
N ASN A 397 10.77 15.69 1.42
CA ASN A 397 11.84 15.34 2.35
C ASN A 397 12.75 14.20 1.86
N PHE A 398 12.32 13.43 0.85
CA PHE A 398 12.95 12.19 0.40
C PHE A 398 13.19 12.11 -1.12
N VAL A 399 12.76 13.12 -1.89
CA VAL A 399 12.86 13.13 -3.37
C VAL A 399 14.19 13.72 -3.88
N SER A 400 14.95 14.42 -3.05
CA SER A 400 16.14 15.20 -3.45
C SER A 400 17.48 14.45 -3.42
N LEU A 401 17.51 13.12 -3.60
CA LEU A 401 18.76 12.32 -3.59
C LEU A 401 18.85 11.36 -4.77
#